data_AF-A0A183H759-F1
#
_entry.id   AF-A0A183H759-F1
#
_cell.length_a   1.000
_cell.length_b   1.000
_cell.length_c   1.000
_cell.angle_alpha   90.00
_cell.angle_beta   90.00
_cell.angle_gamma   90.00
#
_symmetry.space_group_name_H-M   'P 1'
#
loop_
_entity.id
_entity.type
_entity.pdbx_description
1 polymer ?
#
loop_
_entity_poly.entity_id
_entity_poly.type
_entity_poly.pdbx_seq_one_letter_code
_entity_poly.pdbx_strand_id
1 'polypeptide(L)'
;MAHKVMIREADDRHYATLIRYFQGVVYSGGILGIILFVRKTRMCAGPILKQWLLFARYEKVSEIPLEVYKKQLELKGIVRAVHSNGYMKVEHIPTFTMPKFLARKKSIQPGLLNIRLAGIDVSDVGSEYLTKDVRLRSSQIFFSAIKPIENNTCIDAEIYLKKKRFLQINLNVDLVRRGFARVIPLSNPEHVNALKTNPSYSRLMSKLIMSEKIADRRGLGLWTRDTWAETVFSYPFTLKQIIRSAAITRFLIATAVAGKEMLISGNRISKRAIKVIVALSQKTFIMVQQLADASLRLNSMMKRKIDKFV
;
A
#
# COMPACT_ATOMS: atom_id res chain seq x y z
N MET A 1 -61.91 17.00 -81.83
CA MET A 1 -62.26 16.37 -80.53
C MET A 1 -61.09 15.60 -79.92
N ALA A 2 -60.34 14.77 -80.67
CA ALA A 2 -59.23 13.96 -80.14
C ALA A 2 -58.08 14.75 -79.47
N HIS A 3 -57.70 15.91 -80.02
CA HIS A 3 -56.60 16.72 -79.47
C HIS A 3 -56.93 17.34 -78.10
N LYS A 4 -58.22 17.61 -77.80
CA LYS A 4 -58.64 18.15 -76.49
C LYS A 4 -58.70 17.07 -75.41
N VAL A 5 -58.93 15.81 -75.79
CA VAL A 5 -58.93 14.66 -74.87
C VAL A 5 -57.49 14.28 -74.51
N MET A 6 -56.58 14.25 -75.49
CA MET A 6 -55.14 13.97 -75.27
C MET A 6 -54.45 14.98 -74.35
N ILE A 7 -54.77 16.28 -74.44
CA ILE A 7 -54.19 17.30 -73.54
C ILE A 7 -54.69 17.10 -72.10
N ARG A 8 -55.97 16.78 -71.92
CA ARG A 8 -56.56 16.53 -70.59
C ARG A 8 -55.95 15.31 -69.91
N GLU A 9 -55.72 14.25 -70.68
CA GLU A 9 -55.16 12.98 -70.21
C GLU A 9 -53.64 13.04 -69.93
N ALA A 10 -52.93 13.99 -70.56
CA ALA A 10 -51.51 14.28 -70.29
C ALA A 10 -51.31 15.13 -69.02
N ASP A 11 -52.21 16.09 -68.76
CA ASP A 11 -52.22 16.89 -67.54
C ASP A 11 -52.54 16.02 -66.32
N ASP A 12 -53.55 15.16 -66.38
CA ASP A 12 -53.95 14.29 -65.26
C ASP A 12 -52.82 13.33 -64.83
N ARG A 13 -51.98 12.86 -65.77
CA ARG A 13 -50.80 12.05 -65.45
C ARG A 13 -49.69 12.86 -64.79
N HIS A 14 -49.52 14.14 -65.14
CA HIS A 14 -48.56 15.04 -64.50
C HIS A 14 -48.98 15.41 -63.08
N TYR A 15 -50.27 15.68 -62.85
CA TYR A 15 -50.77 15.92 -61.50
C TYR A 15 -50.68 14.65 -60.62
N ALA A 16 -50.96 13.47 -61.18
CA ALA A 16 -50.83 12.21 -60.44
C ALA A 16 -49.38 11.88 -60.03
N THR A 17 -48.39 12.16 -60.88
CA THR A 17 -46.97 11.96 -60.54
C THR A 17 -46.49 12.99 -59.53
N LEU A 18 -46.92 14.26 -59.64
CA LEU A 18 -46.64 15.31 -58.66
C LEU A 18 -47.23 14.98 -57.27
N ILE A 19 -48.48 14.53 -57.20
CA ILE A 19 -49.12 14.16 -55.93
C ILE A 19 -48.41 12.97 -55.26
N ARG A 20 -47.97 11.96 -56.04
CA ARG A 20 -47.19 10.83 -55.51
C ARG A 20 -45.80 11.26 -55.03
N TYR A 21 -45.16 12.20 -55.73
CA TYR A 21 -43.86 12.75 -55.31
C TYR A 21 -44.00 13.57 -54.02
N PHE A 22 -45.01 14.42 -53.91
CA PHE A 22 -45.29 15.20 -52.71
C PHE A 22 -45.64 14.31 -51.52
N GLN A 23 -46.46 13.27 -51.71
CA GLN A 23 -46.71 12.29 -50.66
C GLN A 23 -45.43 11.57 -50.24
N GLY A 24 -44.59 11.12 -51.17
CA GLY A 24 -43.30 10.48 -50.86
C GLY A 24 -42.33 11.39 -50.07
N VAL A 25 -42.27 12.68 -50.41
CA VAL A 25 -41.44 13.67 -49.71
C VAL A 25 -41.98 13.98 -48.31
N VAL A 26 -43.30 14.06 -48.13
CA VAL A 26 -43.94 14.28 -46.83
C VAL A 26 -43.78 13.06 -45.91
N TYR A 27 -43.98 11.84 -46.42
CA TYR A 27 -43.78 10.60 -45.65
C TYR A 27 -42.31 10.36 -45.29
N SER A 28 -41.37 10.63 -46.20
CA SER A 28 -39.93 10.50 -45.92
C SER A 28 -39.41 11.54 -44.92
N GLY A 29 -39.88 12.80 -45.01
CA GLY A 29 -39.58 13.83 -44.03
C GLY A 29 -40.15 13.52 -42.63
N GLY A 30 -41.36 12.97 -42.56
CA GLY A 30 -41.99 12.53 -41.32
C GLY A 30 -41.23 11.39 -40.63
N ILE A 31 -40.82 10.36 -41.38
CA ILE A 31 -40.03 9.23 -40.86
C ILE A 31 -38.66 9.72 -40.38
N LEU A 32 -38.00 10.61 -41.13
CA LEU A 32 -36.72 11.19 -40.71
C LEU A 32 -36.87 12.03 -39.42
N GLY A 33 -37.96 12.79 -39.30
CA GLY A 33 -38.30 13.54 -38.09
C GLY A 33 -38.53 12.63 -36.87
N ILE A 34 -39.25 11.52 -37.04
CA ILE A 34 -39.47 10.53 -35.96
C ILE A 34 -38.13 9.87 -35.57
N ILE A 35 -37.28 9.51 -36.53
CA ILE A 35 -35.96 8.93 -36.26
C ILE A 35 -35.08 9.92 -35.48
N LEU A 36 -35.07 11.20 -35.87
CA LEU A 36 -34.32 12.24 -35.16
C LEU A 36 -34.88 12.51 -33.76
N PHE A 37 -36.21 12.49 -33.59
CA PHE A 37 -36.86 12.65 -32.28
C PHE A 37 -36.59 11.47 -31.34
N VAL A 38 -36.65 10.23 -31.84
CA VAL A 38 -36.30 9.02 -31.07
C VAL A 38 -34.80 9.01 -30.74
N ARG A 39 -33.94 9.45 -31.65
CA ARG A 39 -32.49 9.57 -31.41
C ARG A 39 -32.19 10.64 -30.36
N LYS A 40 -32.88 11.78 -30.39
CA LYS A 40 -32.73 12.86 -29.41
C LYS A 40 -33.26 12.46 -28.03
N THR A 41 -34.42 11.81 -27.94
CA THR A 41 -34.97 11.34 -26.67
C THR A 41 -34.12 10.24 -26.02
N ARG A 42 -33.56 9.30 -26.79
CA ARG A 42 -32.58 8.32 -26.26
C ARG A 42 -31.27 8.97 -25.82
N MET A 43 -30.79 9.99 -26.54
CA MET A 43 -29.61 10.76 -26.16
C MET A 43 -29.84 11.69 -24.96
N CYS A 44 -31.07 12.14 -24.71
CA CYS A 44 -31.44 12.95 -23.55
C CYS A 44 -31.76 12.09 -22.32
N ALA A 45 -32.38 10.91 -22.49
CA ALA A 45 -32.69 10.01 -21.38
C ALA A 45 -31.43 9.49 -20.67
N GLY A 46 -30.35 9.22 -21.39
CA GLY A 46 -29.06 8.81 -20.83
C GLY A 46 -28.48 9.78 -19.78
N PRO A 47 -28.25 11.07 -20.12
CA PRO A 47 -27.78 12.09 -19.18
C PRO A 47 -28.82 12.43 -18.12
N ILE A 48 -30.12 12.47 -18.43
CA ILE A 48 -31.17 12.77 -17.44
C ILE A 48 -31.23 11.65 -16.37
N LEU A 49 -31.20 10.38 -16.77
CA LEU A 49 -31.17 9.25 -15.83
C LEU A 49 -29.89 9.24 -14.99
N LYS A 50 -28.71 9.46 -15.61
CA LYS A 50 -27.45 9.59 -14.87
C LYS A 50 -27.51 10.71 -13.84
N GLN A 51 -28.07 11.85 -14.22
CA GLN A 51 -28.22 13.00 -13.35
C GLN A 51 -29.16 12.66 -12.17
N TRP A 52 -30.29 11.99 -12.43
CA TRP A 52 -31.25 11.62 -11.39
C TRP A 52 -30.68 10.63 -10.37
N LEU A 53 -29.86 9.67 -10.82
CA LEU A 53 -29.15 8.73 -9.96
C LEU A 53 -28.16 9.41 -8.99
N LEU A 54 -27.62 10.57 -9.36
CA LEU A 54 -26.72 11.37 -8.53
C LEU A 54 -27.47 12.31 -7.57
N PHE A 55 -28.75 12.57 -7.82
CA PHE A 55 -29.63 13.34 -6.94
C PHE A 55 -30.30 12.48 -5.87
N ALA A 56 -30.47 11.18 -6.13
CA ALA A 56 -31.10 10.25 -5.20
C ALA A 56 -30.22 10.02 -3.97
N ARG A 57 -30.85 9.97 -2.79
CA ARG A 57 -30.21 9.55 -1.54
C ARG A 57 -30.53 8.07 -1.33
N TYR A 58 -29.51 7.23 -1.25
CA TYR A 58 -29.65 5.81 -0.95
C TYR A 58 -29.45 5.57 0.55
N GLU A 59 -30.46 5.00 1.20
CA GLU A 59 -30.39 4.63 2.62
C GLU A 59 -30.10 3.14 2.80
N LYS A 60 -30.55 2.32 1.84
CA LYS A 60 -30.33 0.88 1.80
C LYS A 60 -29.63 0.46 0.51
N VAL A 61 -28.89 -0.64 0.58
CA VAL A 61 -28.19 -1.21 -0.59
C VAL A 61 -29.18 -1.68 -1.66
N SER A 62 -30.34 -2.21 -1.26
CA SER A 62 -31.41 -2.63 -2.18
C SER A 62 -32.03 -1.48 -3.00
N GLU A 63 -31.87 -0.24 -2.56
CA GLU A 63 -32.38 0.95 -3.27
C GLU A 63 -31.45 1.39 -4.39
N ILE A 64 -30.22 0.86 -4.44
CA ILE A 64 -29.23 1.24 -5.44
C ILE A 64 -29.56 0.53 -6.75
N PRO A 65 -29.80 1.28 -7.83
CA PRO A 65 -30.20 0.70 -9.10
C PRO A 65 -29.02 0.06 -9.83
N LEU A 66 -29.32 -0.94 -10.66
CA LEU A 66 -28.34 -1.74 -11.38
C LEU A 66 -27.44 -0.92 -12.30
N GLU A 67 -27.92 0.23 -12.77
CA GLU A 67 -27.17 1.17 -13.61
C GLU A 67 -25.94 1.74 -12.89
N VAL A 68 -25.99 1.91 -11.56
CA VAL A 68 -24.87 2.41 -10.76
C VAL A 68 -23.72 1.41 -10.81
N TYR A 69 -24.02 0.12 -10.64
CA TYR A 69 -23.04 -0.97 -10.71
C TYR A 69 -22.48 -1.15 -12.12
N LYS A 70 -23.35 -1.11 -13.14
CA LYS A 70 -22.93 -1.29 -14.55
C LYS A 70 -22.05 -0.13 -15.05
N LYS A 71 -22.38 1.11 -14.66
CA LYS A 71 -21.68 2.32 -15.13
C LYS A 71 -20.54 2.76 -14.21
N GLN A 72 -20.34 2.07 -13.07
CA GLN A 72 -19.32 2.40 -12.08
C GLN A 72 -19.41 3.88 -11.66
N LEU A 73 -20.61 4.34 -11.29
CA LEU A 73 -20.78 5.73 -10.87
C LEU A 73 -20.11 5.96 -9.51
N GLU A 74 -19.41 7.09 -9.38
CA GLU A 74 -18.84 7.51 -8.10
C GLU A 74 -19.94 8.17 -7.25
N LEU A 75 -20.22 7.55 -6.11
CA LEU A 75 -21.12 8.03 -5.10
C LEU A 75 -20.33 8.72 -3.99
N LYS A 76 -20.95 9.73 -3.36
CA LYS A 76 -20.36 10.48 -2.27
C LYS A 76 -20.97 10.04 -0.95
N GLY A 77 -20.15 9.91 0.08
CA GLY A 77 -20.64 9.54 1.41
C GLY A 77 -19.77 10.05 2.54
N ILE A 78 -20.30 9.99 3.76
CA ILE A 78 -19.56 10.23 5.00
C ILE A 78 -19.48 8.91 5.77
N VAL A 79 -18.27 8.52 6.13
CA VAL A 79 -18.06 7.33 6.95
C VAL A 79 -18.48 7.64 8.39
N ARG A 80 -19.42 6.88 8.93
CA ARG A 80 -19.91 6.99 10.32
C ARG A 80 -19.16 6.05 11.25
N ALA A 81 -18.93 4.82 10.82
CA ALA A 81 -18.17 3.84 11.60
C ALA A 81 -17.29 2.97 10.67
N VAL A 82 -16.15 2.55 11.19
CA VAL A 82 -15.27 1.55 10.58
C VAL A 82 -15.32 0.32 11.48
N HIS A 83 -15.56 -0.84 10.89
CA HIS A 83 -15.59 -2.14 11.54
C HIS A 83 -14.33 -2.94 11.16
N SER A 84 -14.19 -4.12 11.77
CA SER A 84 -13.11 -5.06 11.41
C SER A 84 -13.23 -5.52 9.96
N ASN A 85 -12.11 -6.04 9.44
CA ASN A 85 -12.00 -6.58 8.08
C ASN A 85 -12.46 -5.64 6.95
N GLY A 86 -12.27 -4.34 7.13
CA GLY A 86 -12.55 -3.35 6.07
C GLY A 86 -14.03 -3.08 5.80
N TYR A 87 -14.94 -3.54 6.66
CA TYR A 87 -16.35 -3.13 6.63
C TYR A 87 -16.51 -1.72 7.20
N MET A 88 -17.39 -0.93 6.61
CA MET A 88 -17.68 0.43 7.07
C MET A 88 -19.14 0.81 6.86
N LYS A 89 -19.65 1.61 7.80
CA LYS A 89 -20.98 2.20 7.73
C LYS A 89 -20.87 3.60 7.18
N VAL A 90 -21.52 3.85 6.05
CA VAL A 90 -21.42 5.09 5.29
C VAL A 90 -22.80 5.69 5.10
N GLU A 91 -22.93 6.95 5.48
CA GLU A 91 -24.10 7.74 5.12
C GLU A 91 -23.90 8.31 3.71
N HIS A 92 -24.80 7.98 2.79
CA HIS A 92 -24.75 8.51 1.44
C HIS A 92 -25.17 9.98 1.40
N ILE A 93 -24.39 10.80 0.69
CA ILE A 93 -24.72 12.19 0.40
C ILE A 93 -24.94 12.30 -1.11
N PRO A 94 -26.15 12.71 -1.56
CA PRO A 94 -26.38 12.93 -2.98
C PRO A 94 -25.41 14.00 -3.49
N THR A 95 -24.79 13.75 -4.65
CA THR A 95 -23.77 14.63 -5.22
C THR A 95 -24.33 16.02 -5.51
N PHE A 96 -25.61 16.09 -5.86
CA PHE A 96 -26.31 17.35 -6.07
C PHE A 96 -27.50 17.45 -5.11
N THR A 97 -27.69 18.63 -4.53
CA THR A 97 -28.81 18.89 -3.61
C THR A 97 -30.09 19.08 -4.41
N MET A 98 -31.07 18.20 -4.21
CA MET A 98 -32.43 18.44 -4.72
C MET A 98 -32.99 19.72 -4.10
N PRO A 99 -33.67 20.59 -4.89
CA PRO A 99 -34.31 21.76 -4.32
C PRO A 99 -35.33 21.32 -3.27
N LYS A 100 -35.43 22.10 -2.18
CA LYS A 100 -36.08 21.69 -0.91
C LYS A 100 -37.53 21.19 -1.07
N PHE A 101 -38.23 21.59 -2.14
CA PHE A 101 -39.60 21.17 -2.45
C PHE A 101 -39.72 19.75 -3.03
N LEU A 102 -38.68 19.22 -3.68
CA LEU A 102 -38.61 17.83 -4.18
C LEU A 102 -37.90 16.89 -3.20
N ALA A 103 -37.32 17.44 -2.13
CA ALA A 103 -36.60 16.65 -1.15
C ALA A 103 -37.58 15.80 -0.32
N ARG A 104 -37.41 14.47 -0.38
CA ARG A 104 -38.15 13.53 0.47
C ARG A 104 -37.94 13.90 1.95
N LYS A 105 -38.99 13.82 2.76
CA LYS A 105 -38.98 14.13 4.20
C LYS A 105 -37.81 13.41 4.87
N LYS A 106 -36.92 14.15 5.54
CA LYS A 106 -35.75 13.58 6.23
C LYS A 106 -36.23 12.56 7.26
N SER A 107 -35.77 11.31 7.13
CA SER A 107 -35.88 10.31 8.19
C SER A 107 -35.16 10.82 9.43
N ILE A 108 -35.74 10.57 10.62
CA ILE A 108 -35.19 11.03 11.92
C ILE A 108 -33.82 10.40 12.18
N GLN A 109 -33.57 9.21 11.62
CA GLN A 109 -32.28 8.53 11.65
C GLN A 109 -31.76 8.36 10.22
N PRO A 110 -30.55 8.84 9.90
CA PRO A 110 -29.98 8.66 8.57
C PRO A 110 -29.70 7.18 8.32
N GLY A 111 -30.22 6.65 7.20
CA GLY A 111 -29.87 5.30 6.74
C GLY A 111 -28.37 5.16 6.49
N LEU A 112 -27.81 4.04 6.93
CA LEU A 112 -26.38 3.71 6.83
C LEU A 112 -26.20 2.57 5.83
N LEU A 113 -25.37 2.81 4.81
CA LEU A 113 -24.94 1.78 3.87
C LEU A 113 -23.76 1.00 4.44
N ASN A 114 -23.85 -0.32 4.41
CA ASN A 114 -22.72 -1.18 4.72
C ASN A 114 -21.88 -1.35 3.45
N ILE A 115 -20.61 -0.95 3.53
CA ILE A 115 -19.67 -0.99 2.42
C ILE A 115 -18.44 -1.79 2.88
N ARG A 116 -17.92 -2.63 2.00
CA ARG A 116 -16.69 -3.38 2.16
C ARG A 116 -15.70 -2.99 1.08
N LEU A 117 -14.42 -2.95 1.43
CA LEU A 117 -13.34 -2.73 0.46
C LEU A 117 -13.25 -3.92 -0.50
N ALA A 118 -13.45 -3.67 -1.79
CA ALA A 118 -13.48 -4.73 -2.78
C ALA A 118 -12.11 -5.38 -3.01
N GLY A 119 -12.11 -6.73 -3.08
CA GLY A 119 -10.98 -7.53 -3.56
C GLY A 119 -9.81 -7.67 -2.58
N ILE A 120 -9.96 -7.22 -1.35
CA ILE A 120 -8.92 -7.27 -0.33
C ILE A 120 -9.47 -7.82 0.98
N ASP A 121 -8.61 -8.48 1.74
CA ASP A 121 -8.83 -8.93 3.10
C ASP A 121 -7.97 -8.06 4.03
N VAL A 122 -8.61 -7.32 4.92
CA VAL A 122 -7.95 -6.29 5.72
C VAL A 122 -7.57 -6.86 7.07
N SER A 123 -6.28 -6.78 7.39
CA SER A 123 -5.76 -7.20 8.69
C SER A 123 -6.30 -6.32 9.82
N ASP A 124 -6.28 -6.82 11.06
CA ASP A 124 -6.62 -6.04 12.25
C ASP A 124 -5.78 -4.76 12.37
N VAL A 125 -4.48 -4.85 12.07
CA VAL A 125 -3.56 -3.70 12.01
C VAL A 125 -4.03 -2.69 10.95
N GLY A 126 -4.53 -3.18 9.82
CA GLY A 126 -5.09 -2.34 8.78
C GLY A 126 -6.39 -1.64 9.20
N SER A 127 -7.24 -2.32 9.97
CA SER A 127 -8.47 -1.75 10.52
C SER A 127 -8.18 -0.64 11.55
N GLU A 128 -7.12 -0.83 12.34
CA GLU A 128 -6.61 0.19 13.25
C GLU A 128 -6.03 1.41 12.50
N TYR A 129 -5.23 1.17 11.45
CA TYR A 129 -4.69 2.22 10.58
C TYR A 129 -5.80 3.08 9.94
N LEU A 130 -6.88 2.45 9.48
CA LEU A 130 -8.05 3.14 8.91
C LEU A 130 -8.72 4.07 9.93
N THR A 131 -8.75 3.66 11.20
CA THR A 131 -9.39 4.40 12.28
C THR A 131 -8.51 5.51 12.83
N LYS A 132 -7.23 5.23 13.11
CA LYS A 132 -6.31 6.15 13.80
C LYS A 132 -5.60 7.10 12.84
N ASP A 133 -4.94 6.57 11.82
CA ASP A 133 -4.03 7.34 10.96
C ASP A 133 -4.79 8.05 9.84
N VAL A 134 -5.66 7.31 9.16
CA VAL A 134 -6.47 7.87 8.07
C VAL A 134 -7.62 8.72 8.61
N ARG A 135 -7.99 8.54 9.89
CA ARG A 135 -9.12 9.21 10.55
C ARG A 135 -10.40 9.16 9.72
N LEU A 136 -10.72 7.98 9.21
CA LEU A 136 -11.88 7.82 8.32
C LEU A 136 -13.19 8.14 9.02
N ARG A 137 -13.29 8.04 10.34
CA ARG A 137 -14.49 8.44 11.08
C ARG A 137 -14.83 9.90 10.77
N SER A 138 -16.07 10.14 10.33
CA SER A 138 -16.61 11.43 9.88
C SER A 138 -15.96 12.04 8.64
N SER A 139 -15.08 11.32 7.94
CA SER A 139 -14.46 11.78 6.70
C SER A 139 -15.40 11.58 5.51
N GLN A 140 -15.36 12.53 4.57
CA GLN A 140 -16.04 12.41 3.30
C GLN A 140 -15.22 11.52 2.35
N ILE A 141 -15.87 10.52 1.79
CA ILE A 141 -15.30 9.59 0.82
C ILE A 141 -16.10 9.63 -0.48
N PHE A 142 -15.42 9.26 -1.56
CA PHE A 142 -16.06 8.88 -2.81
C PHE A 142 -15.91 7.39 -2.96
N PHE A 143 -16.95 6.68 -3.35
CA PHE A 143 -16.89 5.24 -3.52
C PHE A 143 -17.61 4.83 -4.80
N SER A 144 -17.09 3.80 -5.45
CA SER A 144 -17.72 3.22 -6.62
C SER A 144 -18.13 1.79 -6.32
N ALA A 145 -19.44 1.54 -6.42
CA ALA A 145 -20.04 0.25 -6.10
C ALA A 145 -19.76 -0.76 -7.22
N ILE A 146 -19.18 -1.90 -6.88
CA ILE A 146 -18.81 -2.95 -7.84
C ILE A 146 -19.86 -4.05 -7.87
N LYS A 147 -20.16 -4.63 -6.71
CA LYS A 147 -21.18 -5.69 -6.57
C LYS A 147 -21.87 -5.62 -5.21
N PRO A 148 -23.17 -5.94 -5.13
CA PRO A 148 -23.83 -6.21 -3.87
C PRO A 148 -23.46 -7.62 -3.35
N ILE A 149 -23.38 -7.76 -2.04
CA ILE A 149 -23.00 -8.98 -1.29
C ILE A 149 -23.98 -9.18 -0.13
N GLU A 150 -24.03 -10.41 0.39
CA GLU A 150 -24.84 -10.77 1.55
C GLU A 150 -26.33 -10.42 1.31
N ASN A 151 -26.93 -10.94 0.25
CA ASN A 151 -28.34 -10.70 -0.09
C ASN A 151 -28.72 -9.21 -0.17
N ASN A 152 -27.87 -8.39 -0.82
CA ASN A 152 -28.05 -6.94 -0.97
C ASN A 152 -28.07 -6.19 0.37
N THR A 153 -27.27 -6.62 1.35
CA THR A 153 -27.09 -5.89 2.62
C THR A 153 -25.75 -5.13 2.68
N CYS A 154 -24.74 -5.61 1.96
CA CYS A 154 -23.41 -5.01 1.87
C CYS A 154 -23.00 -4.77 0.41
N ILE A 155 -22.08 -3.84 0.17
CA ILE A 155 -21.55 -3.51 -1.16
C ILE A 155 -20.03 -3.66 -1.15
N ASP A 156 -19.48 -4.42 -2.10
CA ASP A 156 -18.05 -4.32 -2.43
C ASP A 156 -17.84 -3.04 -3.25
N ALA A 157 -16.99 -2.15 -2.75
CA ALA A 157 -16.70 -0.89 -3.40
C ALA A 157 -15.19 -0.59 -3.50
N GLU A 158 -14.84 0.18 -4.53
CA GLU A 158 -13.56 0.88 -4.63
C GLU A 158 -13.72 2.24 -3.94
N ILE A 159 -12.88 2.54 -2.95
CA ILE A 159 -13.02 3.74 -2.12
C ILE A 159 -11.89 4.72 -2.42
N TYR A 160 -12.26 5.98 -2.54
CA TYR A 160 -11.36 7.08 -2.80
C TYR A 160 -11.46 8.14 -1.71
N LEU A 161 -10.30 8.52 -1.19
CA LEU A 161 -10.16 9.57 -0.18
C LEU A 161 -9.50 10.80 -0.80
N LYS A 162 -10.10 11.96 -0.57
CA LYS A 162 -9.52 13.25 -0.96
C LYS A 162 -8.61 13.75 0.17
N LYS A 163 -7.29 13.55 0.05
CA LYS A 163 -6.33 14.04 1.05
C LYS A 163 -6.05 15.54 0.91
N LYS A 164 -5.92 16.02 -0.32
CA LYS A 164 -5.66 17.44 -0.65
C LYS A 164 -6.61 17.88 -1.76
N ARG A 165 -6.61 19.18 -2.10
CA ARG A 165 -7.51 19.73 -3.16
C ARG A 165 -7.39 18.98 -4.49
N PHE A 166 -6.18 18.54 -4.85
CA PHE A 166 -5.87 17.87 -6.12
C PHE A 166 -5.43 16.40 -5.97
N LEU A 167 -5.30 15.90 -4.73
CA LEU A 167 -4.81 14.54 -4.50
C LEU A 167 -5.94 13.66 -3.97
N GLN A 168 -6.38 12.74 -4.82
CA GLN A 168 -7.30 11.65 -4.50
C GLN A 168 -6.52 10.34 -4.47
N ILE A 169 -6.71 9.57 -3.41
CA ILE A 169 -6.01 8.30 -3.20
C ILE A 169 -7.05 7.19 -3.20
N ASN A 170 -6.80 6.13 -3.96
CA ASN A 170 -7.55 4.89 -3.85
C ASN A 170 -7.12 4.15 -2.57
N LEU A 171 -8.05 3.99 -1.65
CA LEU A 171 -7.83 3.38 -0.34
C LEU A 171 -7.51 1.89 -0.45
N ASN A 172 -8.22 1.14 -1.32
CA ASN A 172 -7.99 -0.28 -1.53
C ASN A 172 -6.53 -0.54 -1.94
N VAL A 173 -6.02 0.26 -2.89
CA VAL A 173 -4.66 0.16 -3.41
C VAL A 173 -3.62 0.61 -2.38
N ASP A 174 -3.86 1.72 -1.66
CA ASP A 174 -2.92 2.25 -0.65
C ASP A 174 -2.74 1.26 0.52
N LEU A 175 -3.81 0.59 0.95
CA LEU A 175 -3.75 -0.41 2.03
C LEU A 175 -2.87 -1.61 1.64
N VAL A 176 -3.09 -2.17 0.46
CA VAL A 176 -2.29 -3.31 -0.02
C VAL A 176 -0.83 -2.90 -0.19
N ARG A 177 -0.57 -1.72 -0.77
CA ARG A 177 0.79 -1.22 -1.01
C ARG A 177 1.59 -0.97 0.27
N ARG A 178 0.91 -0.69 1.38
CA ARG A 178 1.51 -0.54 2.71
C ARG A 178 1.64 -1.88 3.47
N GLY A 179 1.06 -2.95 2.95
CA GLY A 179 1.04 -4.25 3.61
C GLY A 179 0.01 -4.35 4.73
N PHE A 180 -1.04 -3.54 4.73
CA PHE A 180 -2.13 -3.60 5.73
C PHE A 180 -3.29 -4.52 5.32
N ALA A 181 -3.32 -4.91 4.04
CA ALA A 181 -4.32 -5.81 3.49
C ALA A 181 -3.67 -6.77 2.49
N ARG A 182 -4.26 -7.95 2.38
CA ARG A 182 -3.86 -8.98 1.41
C ARG A 182 -4.90 -9.06 0.31
N VAL A 183 -4.49 -9.41 -0.91
CA VAL A 183 -5.43 -9.61 -2.01
C VAL A 183 -6.17 -10.94 -1.83
N ILE A 184 -7.47 -10.95 -2.10
CA ILE A 184 -8.27 -12.19 -2.03
C ILE A 184 -7.74 -13.20 -3.06
N PRO A 185 -7.48 -14.46 -2.67
CA PRO A 185 -6.93 -15.45 -3.59
C PRO A 185 -7.96 -15.88 -4.65
N LEU A 186 -7.46 -16.32 -5.80
CA LEU A 186 -8.27 -16.84 -6.91
C LEU A 186 -8.99 -18.16 -6.60
N SER A 187 -8.77 -18.74 -5.42
CA SER A 187 -9.46 -19.94 -4.95
C SER A 187 -10.96 -19.72 -4.70
N ASN A 188 -11.40 -18.49 -4.47
CA ASN A 188 -12.81 -18.19 -4.21
C ASN A 188 -13.63 -18.12 -5.52
N PRO A 189 -14.65 -18.98 -5.71
CA PRO A 189 -15.43 -19.01 -6.95
C PRO A 189 -16.23 -17.72 -7.19
N GLU A 190 -16.74 -17.06 -6.15
CA GLU A 190 -17.43 -15.77 -6.29
C GLU A 190 -16.49 -14.67 -6.79
N HIS A 191 -15.24 -14.74 -6.36
CA HIS A 191 -14.19 -13.82 -6.76
C HIS A 191 -13.85 -14.00 -8.24
N VAL A 192 -13.69 -15.25 -8.69
CA VAL A 192 -13.47 -15.59 -10.11
C VAL A 192 -14.65 -15.17 -10.98
N ASN A 193 -15.88 -15.37 -10.51
CA ASN A 193 -17.08 -14.96 -11.24
C ASN A 193 -17.16 -13.43 -11.37
N ALA A 194 -16.80 -12.68 -10.32
CA ALA A 194 -16.74 -11.23 -10.37
C ALA A 194 -15.69 -10.72 -11.37
N LEU A 195 -14.55 -11.40 -11.50
CA LEU A 195 -13.50 -11.05 -12.47
C LEU A 195 -13.95 -11.24 -13.93
N LYS A 196 -14.74 -12.29 -14.21
CA LYS A 196 -15.28 -12.55 -15.55
C LYS A 196 -16.41 -11.60 -15.92
N THR A 197 -17.28 -11.27 -14.97
CA THR A 197 -18.49 -10.48 -15.23
C THR A 197 -18.24 -8.98 -15.24
N ASN A 198 -17.36 -8.47 -14.38
CA ASN A 198 -17.16 -7.04 -14.21
C ASN A 198 -15.76 -6.58 -14.67
N PRO A 199 -15.64 -5.85 -15.80
CA PRO A 199 -14.35 -5.38 -16.32
C PRO A 199 -13.70 -4.28 -15.48
N SER A 200 -14.46 -3.61 -14.60
CA SER A 200 -13.90 -2.65 -13.65
C SER A 200 -13.24 -3.34 -12.48
N TYR A 201 -13.82 -4.46 -12.04
CA TYR A 201 -13.24 -5.29 -10.99
C TYR A 201 -11.92 -5.93 -11.42
N SER A 202 -11.83 -6.42 -12.66
CA SER A 202 -10.57 -6.94 -13.20
C SER A 202 -9.46 -5.88 -13.24
N ARG A 203 -9.79 -4.65 -13.66
CA ARG A 203 -8.87 -3.49 -13.63
C ARG A 203 -8.41 -3.15 -12.21
N LEU A 204 -9.32 -3.16 -11.23
CA LEU A 204 -8.95 -2.98 -9.83
C LEU A 204 -8.01 -4.10 -9.37
N MET A 205 -8.33 -5.36 -9.68
CA MET A 205 -7.56 -6.52 -9.27
C MET A 205 -6.12 -6.50 -9.82
N SER A 206 -5.92 -6.12 -11.08
CA SER A 206 -4.57 -5.93 -11.63
C SER A 206 -3.75 -4.89 -10.85
N LYS A 207 -4.37 -3.79 -10.40
CA LYS A 207 -3.70 -2.77 -9.56
C LYS A 207 -3.37 -3.31 -8.17
N LEU A 208 -4.27 -4.11 -7.59
CA LEU A 208 -4.08 -4.71 -6.27
C LEU A 208 -2.92 -5.72 -6.30
N ILE A 209 -2.90 -6.64 -7.26
CA ILE A 209 -1.81 -7.62 -7.44
C ILE A 209 -0.46 -6.91 -7.66
N MET A 210 -0.44 -5.86 -8.49
CA MET A 210 0.78 -5.07 -8.67
C MET A 210 1.24 -4.41 -7.37
N SER A 211 0.30 -3.93 -6.55
CA SER A 211 0.60 -3.29 -5.27
C SER A 211 1.07 -4.27 -4.21
N GLU A 212 0.54 -5.49 -4.22
CA GLU A 212 0.96 -6.60 -3.37
C GLU A 212 2.41 -6.98 -3.67
N LYS A 213 2.76 -7.13 -4.96
CA LYS A 213 4.15 -7.35 -5.40
C LYS A 213 5.09 -6.22 -4.98
N ILE A 214 4.62 -4.97 -4.97
CA ILE A 214 5.40 -3.83 -4.48
C ILE A 214 5.60 -3.91 -2.96
N ALA A 215 4.56 -4.31 -2.22
CA ALA A 215 4.64 -4.46 -0.77
C ALA A 215 5.58 -5.60 -0.35
N ASP A 216 5.55 -6.74 -1.05
CA ASP A 216 6.49 -7.86 -0.87
C ASP A 216 7.93 -7.42 -1.14
N ARG A 217 8.19 -6.74 -2.26
CA ARG A 217 9.52 -6.20 -2.56
C ARG A 217 10.05 -5.24 -1.49
N ARG A 218 9.16 -4.51 -0.82
CA ARG A 218 9.52 -3.55 0.24
C ARG A 218 9.56 -4.19 1.62
N GLY A 219 9.06 -5.41 1.78
CA GLY A 219 8.94 -6.09 3.07
C GLY A 219 8.12 -5.31 4.09
N LEU A 220 6.93 -4.81 3.71
CA LEU A 220 6.11 -3.96 4.59
C LEU A 220 4.92 -4.70 5.19
N GLY A 221 4.60 -4.41 6.45
CA GLY A 221 3.39 -4.86 7.13
C GLY A 221 3.29 -6.39 7.17
N LEU A 222 2.23 -6.94 6.58
CA LEU A 222 2.02 -8.38 6.41
C LEU A 222 3.14 -9.07 5.60
N TRP A 223 3.91 -8.31 4.83
CA TRP A 223 5.02 -8.82 4.01
C TRP A 223 6.39 -8.61 4.66
N THR A 224 6.44 -8.14 5.90
CA THR A 224 7.70 -7.98 6.62
C THR A 224 8.37 -9.34 6.76
N ARG A 225 9.61 -9.43 6.29
CA ARG A 225 10.45 -10.61 6.50
C ARG A 225 11.11 -10.46 7.86
N ASP A 226 11.23 -11.56 8.58
CA ASP A 226 12.02 -11.60 9.81
C ASP A 226 13.41 -11.03 9.50
N THR A 227 13.86 -10.09 10.32
CA THR A 227 15.23 -9.59 10.22
C THR A 227 16.19 -10.76 10.45
N TRP A 228 17.43 -10.69 9.92
CA TRP A 228 18.40 -11.78 10.11
C TRP A 228 18.55 -12.16 11.58
N ALA A 229 18.51 -11.18 12.49
CA ALA A 229 18.52 -11.44 13.93
C ALA A 229 17.29 -12.24 14.36
N GLU A 230 16.09 -11.82 14.00
CA GLU A 230 14.84 -12.53 14.30
C GLU A 230 14.82 -13.94 13.70
N THR A 231 15.30 -14.12 12.47
CA THR A 231 15.48 -15.44 11.84
C THR A 231 16.47 -16.30 12.62
N VAL A 232 17.58 -15.72 13.10
CA VAL A 232 18.58 -16.45 13.89
C VAL A 232 18.06 -16.81 15.28
N PHE A 233 17.26 -15.93 15.89
CA PHE A 233 16.63 -16.16 17.19
C PHE A 233 15.45 -17.14 17.10
N SER A 234 14.77 -17.23 15.96
CA SER A 234 13.67 -18.17 15.74
C SER A 234 14.12 -19.59 15.44
N TYR A 235 15.40 -19.81 15.13
CA TYR A 235 15.91 -21.18 14.97
C TYR A 235 15.74 -21.99 16.26
N PRO A 236 15.25 -23.24 16.16
CA PRO A 236 15.07 -24.10 17.31
C PRO A 236 16.41 -24.33 18.03
N PHE A 237 16.35 -24.52 19.34
CA PHE A 237 17.52 -24.70 20.21
C PHE A 237 18.50 -25.77 19.71
N THR A 238 18.00 -26.77 18.99
CA THR A 238 18.79 -27.81 18.32
C THR A 238 19.79 -27.26 17.31
N LEU A 239 19.42 -26.29 16.48
CA LEU A 239 20.33 -25.65 15.52
C LEU A 239 21.42 -24.84 16.22
N LYS A 240 21.07 -24.14 17.30
CA LYS A 240 22.04 -23.43 18.14
C LYS A 240 23.04 -24.39 18.79
N GLN A 241 22.59 -25.57 19.20
CA GLN A 241 23.47 -26.63 19.68
C GLN A 241 24.36 -27.19 18.58
N ILE A 242 23.83 -27.46 17.39
CA ILE A 242 24.61 -27.94 16.22
C ILE A 242 25.71 -26.95 15.87
N ILE A 243 25.40 -25.65 15.80
CA ILE A 243 26.37 -24.59 15.53
C ILE A 243 27.43 -24.52 16.63
N ARG A 244 27.05 -24.67 17.91
CA ARG A 244 28.03 -24.70 19.03
C ARG A 244 28.87 -25.97 19.07
N SER A 245 28.34 -27.10 18.59
CA SER A 245 29.06 -28.37 18.55
C SER A 245 29.96 -28.51 17.33
N ALA A 246 29.79 -27.67 16.31
CA ALA A 246 30.63 -27.70 15.12
C ALA A 246 32.12 -27.50 15.48
N ALA A 247 32.99 -28.26 14.81
CA ALA A 247 34.43 -28.23 15.09
C ALA A 247 35.03 -26.82 14.87
N ILE A 248 34.52 -26.08 13.88
CA ILE A 248 34.99 -24.73 13.53
C ILE A 248 34.71 -23.72 14.64
N THR A 249 33.50 -23.73 15.20
CA THR A 249 33.14 -22.83 16.32
C THR A 249 33.91 -23.18 17.58
N ARG A 250 34.10 -24.48 17.89
CA ARG A 250 34.97 -24.91 18.98
C ARG A 250 36.41 -24.44 18.79
N PHE A 251 36.93 -24.55 17.57
CA PHE A 251 38.27 -24.06 17.23
C PHE A 251 38.37 -22.53 17.41
N LEU A 252 37.41 -21.76 16.90
CA LEU A 252 37.38 -20.29 17.08
C LEU A 252 37.28 -19.86 18.54
N ILE A 253 36.47 -20.56 19.35
CA ILE A 253 36.37 -20.28 20.78
C ILE A 253 37.69 -20.64 21.46
N ALA A 254 38.29 -21.78 21.13
CA ALA A 254 39.56 -22.21 21.70
C ALA A 254 40.70 -21.24 21.34
N THR A 255 40.78 -20.77 20.10
CA THR A 255 41.80 -19.79 19.68
C THR A 255 41.59 -18.43 20.35
N ALA A 256 40.34 -17.98 20.51
CA ALA A 256 40.06 -16.74 21.22
C ALA A 256 40.42 -16.83 22.72
N VAL A 257 40.10 -17.95 23.37
CA VAL A 257 40.45 -18.18 24.78
C VAL A 257 41.96 -18.31 24.96
N ALA A 258 42.62 -19.11 24.11
CA ALA A 258 44.07 -19.26 24.12
C ALA A 258 44.78 -17.91 23.87
N GLY A 259 44.30 -17.14 22.88
CA GLY A 259 44.83 -15.80 22.60
C GLY A 259 44.70 -14.85 23.78
N LYS A 260 43.57 -14.89 24.49
CA LYS A 260 43.37 -14.10 25.73
C LYS A 260 44.35 -14.51 26.83
N GLU A 261 44.52 -15.81 27.07
CA GLU A 261 45.45 -16.32 28.07
C GLU A 261 46.91 -16.01 27.73
N MET A 262 47.28 -16.08 26.44
CA MET A 262 48.61 -15.70 25.97
C MET A 262 48.87 -14.21 26.14
N LEU A 263 47.88 -13.34 25.89
CA LEU A 263 47.99 -11.90 26.12
C LEU A 263 48.21 -11.57 27.60
N ILE A 264 47.42 -12.17 28.49
CA ILE A 264 47.54 -11.95 29.94
C ILE A 264 48.89 -12.48 30.45
N SER A 265 49.27 -13.69 30.02
CA SER A 265 50.52 -14.34 30.42
C SER A 265 51.74 -13.59 29.88
N GLY A 266 51.70 -13.16 28.62
CA GLY A 266 52.75 -12.35 27.99
C GLY A 266 52.99 -11.04 28.73
N ASN A 267 51.92 -10.35 29.14
CA ASN A 267 52.04 -9.12 29.94
C ASN A 267 52.62 -9.37 31.34
N ARG A 268 52.36 -10.54 31.96
CA ARG A 268 52.99 -10.89 33.24
C ARG A 268 54.48 -11.21 33.08
N ILE A 269 54.85 -11.94 32.02
CA ILE A 269 56.24 -12.30 31.74
C ILE A 269 57.05 -11.05 31.39
N SER A 270 56.52 -10.15 30.55
CA SER A 270 57.21 -8.90 30.20
C SER A 270 57.48 -8.05 31.44
N LYS A 271 56.50 -7.91 32.35
CA LYS A 271 56.68 -7.21 33.63
C LYS A 271 57.74 -7.84 34.52
N ARG A 272 57.84 -9.18 34.55
CA ARG A 272 58.90 -9.89 35.30
C ARG A 272 60.27 -9.70 34.66
N ALA A 273 60.36 -9.79 33.33
CA ALA A 273 61.60 -9.58 32.59
C ALA A 273 62.16 -8.17 32.82
N ILE A 274 61.30 -7.14 32.74
CA ILE A 274 61.69 -5.75 33.03
C ILE A 274 62.23 -5.61 34.45
N LYS A 275 61.58 -6.22 35.46
CA LYS A 275 62.08 -6.20 36.85
C LYS A 275 63.46 -6.84 36.99
N VAL A 276 63.70 -7.97 36.32
CA VAL A 276 65.01 -8.66 36.36
C VAL A 276 66.09 -7.80 35.68
N ILE A 277 65.77 -7.19 34.54
CA ILE A 277 66.71 -6.30 33.83
C ILE A 277 67.10 -5.11 34.71
N VAL A 278 66.12 -4.46 35.36
CA VAL A 278 66.39 -3.34 36.28
C VAL A 278 67.25 -3.78 37.48
N ALA A 279 66.98 -4.96 38.05
CA ALA A 279 67.78 -5.48 39.16
C ALA A 279 69.22 -5.80 38.74
N LEU A 280 69.42 -6.36 37.54
CA LEU A 280 70.74 -6.60 36.98
C LEU A 280 71.48 -5.29 36.73
N SER A 281 70.83 -4.27 36.15
CA SER A 281 71.46 -2.96 35.91
C SER A 281 71.83 -2.25 37.21
N GLN A 282 71.01 -2.39 38.26
CA GLN A 282 71.36 -1.85 39.58
C GLN A 282 72.58 -2.56 40.17
N LYS A 283 72.65 -3.89 40.04
CA LYS A 283 73.77 -4.68 40.56
C LYS A 283 75.08 -4.39 39.82
N THR A 284 75.02 -4.23 38.49
CA THR A 284 76.20 -3.84 37.70
C THR A 284 76.66 -2.42 38.03
N PHE A 285 75.73 -1.48 38.22
CA PHE A 285 76.06 -0.11 38.64
C PHE A 285 76.80 -0.09 39.98
N ILE A 286 76.31 -0.83 40.98
CA ILE A 286 76.98 -0.95 42.29
C ILE A 286 78.38 -1.55 42.16
N MET A 287 78.55 -2.61 41.34
CA MET A 287 79.86 -3.21 41.11
C MET A 287 80.86 -2.23 40.48
N VAL A 288 80.42 -1.47 39.47
CA VAL A 288 81.26 -0.46 38.80
C VAL A 288 81.66 0.63 39.79
N GLN A 289 80.73 1.07 40.64
CA GLN A 289 81.00 2.07 41.67
C GLN A 289 82.03 1.56 42.71
N GLN A 290 81.91 0.31 43.15
CA GLN A 290 82.88 -0.32 44.05
C GLN A 290 84.28 -0.44 43.42
N LEU A 291 84.36 -0.79 42.13
CA LEU A 291 85.63 -0.85 41.40
C LEU A 291 86.25 0.55 41.22
N ALA A 292 85.44 1.56 40.94
CA ALA A 292 85.89 2.95 40.85
C ALA A 292 86.47 3.42 42.18
N ASP A 293 85.76 3.20 43.29
CA ASP A 293 86.23 3.55 44.64
C ASP A 293 87.51 2.79 45.03
N ALA A 294 87.61 1.50 44.67
CA ALA A 294 88.82 0.71 44.89
C ALA A 294 90.02 1.23 44.09
N SER A 295 89.81 1.64 42.83
CA SER A 295 90.86 2.21 41.99
C SER A 295 91.32 3.58 42.49
N LEU A 296 90.40 4.45 42.93
CA LEU A 296 90.72 5.74 43.56
C LEU A 296 91.51 5.54 44.86
N ARG A 297 91.13 4.56 45.69
CA ARG A 297 91.89 4.22 46.91
C ARG A 297 93.30 3.75 46.59
N LEU A 298 93.47 2.85 45.62
CA LEU A 298 94.78 2.39 45.15
C LEU A 298 95.65 3.55 44.66
N ASN A 299 95.08 4.46 43.86
CA ASN A 299 95.79 5.62 43.35
C ASN A 299 96.23 6.56 44.48
N SER A 300 95.38 6.77 45.49
CA SER A 300 95.73 7.55 46.69
C SER A 300 96.83 6.90 47.54
N MET A 301 96.91 5.57 47.57
CA MET A 301 97.97 4.84 48.26
C MET A 301 99.29 4.89 47.51
N MET A 302 99.26 4.78 46.18
CA MET A 302 100.47 4.94 45.35
C MET A 302 101.03 6.35 45.47
N LYS A 303 100.19 7.39 45.41
CA LYS A 303 100.61 8.77 45.60
C LYS A 303 101.27 9.00 46.97
N ARG A 304 100.65 8.48 48.06
CA ARG A 304 101.24 8.51 49.41
C ARG A 304 102.54 7.73 49.56
N LYS A 305 102.77 6.68 48.75
CA LYS A 305 104.07 5.97 48.74
C LYS A 305 105.13 6.79 48.01
N ILE A 306 104.79 7.40 46.87
CA ILE A 306 105.72 8.22 46.08
C ILE A 306 106.20 9.44 46.89
N ASP A 307 105.28 10.13 47.59
CA ASP A 307 105.61 11.29 48.44
C ASP A 307 106.47 10.95 49.67
N LYS A 308 106.69 9.65 49.98
CA LYS A 308 107.61 9.19 51.04
C LYS A 308 109.01 8.86 50.53
N PHE A 309 109.23 8.80 49.22
CA PHE A 309 110.51 8.48 48.59
C PHE A 309 111.20 9.70 47.95
N VAL A 310 110.53 10.86 47.96
CA VAL A 310 111.08 12.18 47.60
C VAL A 310 111.35 12.95 48.89
#